data_AF-A0A1V5K341-F1
#
_entry.id   AF-A0A1V5K341-F1
#
_cell.length_a   1.000
_cell.length_b   1.000
_cell.length_c   1.000
_cell.angle_alpha   90.00
_cell.angle_beta   90.00
_cell.angle_gamma   90.00
#
_symmetry.space_group_name_H-M   'P 1'
#
loop_
_entity.id
_entity.type
_entity.pdbx_description
1 polymer ?
#
loop_
_entity_poly.entity_id
_entity_poly.type
_entity_poly.pdbx_seq_one_letter_code
_entity_poly.pdbx_strand_id
1 'polypeptide(L)' 'MKMGRNGIEARDIKRLLLKVYKELRSGTVSESRAYREAFILNAILKAIEVSDMEERLMKIEGMMTHE' A
#
# COMPACT_ATOMS: atom_id res chain seq x y z
N MET A 1 -13.76 14.80 -11.45
CA MET A 1 -13.80 13.52 -12.19
C MET A 1 -13.78 12.39 -11.17
N LYS A 2 -14.91 11.74 -10.89
CA LYS A 2 -14.98 10.62 -9.92
C LYS A 2 -14.56 9.33 -10.63
N MET A 3 -13.30 8.94 -10.49
CA MET A 3 -12.89 7.57 -10.79
C MET A 3 -13.49 6.62 -9.75
N GLY A 4 -13.91 5.44 -10.21
CA GLY A 4 -14.68 4.45 -9.45
C GLY A 4 -14.09 4.04 -8.10
N ARG A 5 -14.98 3.73 -7.17
CA ARG A 5 -14.78 3.37 -5.75
C ARG A 5 -14.07 2.03 -5.47
N ASN A 6 -13.15 1.57 -6.32
CA ASN A 6 -12.39 0.32 -6.11
C ASN A 6 -10.88 0.54 -6.27
N GLY A 7 -10.33 1.57 -5.61
CA GLY A 7 -8.87 1.71 -5.46
C GLY A 7 -8.33 0.67 -4.47
N ILE A 8 -7.12 0.16 -4.71
CA ILE A 8 -6.44 -0.70 -3.74
C ILE A 8 -6.08 0.13 -2.52
N GLU A 9 -6.58 -0.25 -1.34
CA GLU A 9 -6.27 0.45 -0.08
C GLU A 9 -5.06 -0.18 0.62
N ALA A 10 -4.40 0.59 1.50
CA ALA A 10 -3.35 0.09 2.37
C ALA A 10 -3.79 -1.15 3.19
N ARG A 11 -5.07 -1.24 3.58
CA ARG A 11 -5.65 -2.39 4.28
C ARG A 11 -5.64 -3.65 3.42
N ASP A 12 -5.86 -3.54 2.12
CA ASP A 12 -5.87 -4.69 1.22
C ASP A 12 -4.48 -5.25 1.02
N ILE A 13 -3.47 -4.37 0.92
CA ILE A 13 -2.06 -4.78 0.88
C ILE A 13 -1.65 -5.51 2.16
N LYS A 14 -2.07 -5.02 3.34
CA LYS A 14 -1.81 -5.70 4.62
C LYS A 14 -2.44 -7.11 4.68
N ARG A 15 -3.65 -7.28 4.13
CA ARG A 15 -4.29 -8.60 4.01
C ARG A 15 -3.51 -9.53 3.08
N LEU A 16 -3.01 -9.01 1.95
CA LEU A 16 -2.20 -9.79 1.01
C LEU A 16 -0.84 -10.20 1.63
N LEU A 17 -0.18 -9.31 2.37
CA LEU A 17 1.04 -9.66 3.12
C LEU A 17 0.79 -10.78 4.13
N LEU A 18 -0.32 -10.72 4.85
CA LEU A 18 -0.71 -11.80 5.78
C LEU A 18 -0.98 -13.12 5.05
N LYS A 19 -1.56 -13.05 3.85
CA LYS A 19 -1.78 -14.23 3.00
C LYS A 19 -0.44 -14.85 2.58
N VAL A 20 0.50 -14.06 2.07
CA VAL A 20 1.86 -14.53 1.70
C VAL A 20 2.55 -15.18 2.89
N TYR A 21 2.45 -14.58 4.09
CA TYR A 21 2.98 -15.18 5.31
C TYR A 21 2.37 -16.55 5.63
N LYS A 22 1.04 -16.68 5.52
CA LYS A 22 0.36 -17.96 5.76
C LYS A 22 0.78 -19.02 4.75
N GLU A 23 0.87 -18.66 3.47
CA GLU A 23 1.28 -19.57 2.38
C GLU A 23 2.74 -20.00 2.51
N LEU A 24 3.62 -19.10 2.96
CA LEU A 24 4.99 -19.44 3.30
C LEU A 24 5.04 -20.42 4.48
N ARG A 25 4.31 -20.12 5.55
CA ARG A 25 4.28 -20.95 6.76
C ARG A 25 3.70 -22.34 6.51
N SER A 26 2.74 -22.48 5.58
CA SER A 26 2.19 -23.78 5.18
C SER A 26 3.08 -24.54 4.19
N GLY A 27 4.18 -23.94 3.72
CA GLY A 27 5.04 -24.52 2.69
C GLY A 27 4.43 -24.51 1.28
N THR A 28 3.34 -23.78 1.08
CA THR A 28 2.65 -23.67 -0.22
C THR A 28 3.47 -22.85 -1.22
N VAL A 29 4.28 -21.91 -0.73
CA VAL A 29 5.26 -21.16 -1.54
C VAL A 29 6.65 -21.25 -0.91
N SER A 30 7.69 -21.19 -1.75
CA SER A 30 9.07 -21.12 -1.29
C SER A 30 9.40 -19.76 -0.66
N GLU A 31 10.42 -19.72 0.19
CA GLU A 31 10.95 -18.47 0.77
C GLU A 31 11.30 -17.44 -0.31
N SER A 32 11.98 -17.86 -1.39
CA SER A 32 12.40 -16.96 -2.45
C SER A 32 11.19 -16.34 -3.20
N ARG A 33 10.09 -17.09 -3.35
CA ARG A 33 8.86 -16.59 -3.93
C ARG A 33 8.15 -15.64 -2.98
N ALA A 34 7.96 -16.04 -1.72
CA ALA A 34 7.32 -15.22 -0.70
C ALA A 34 8.05 -13.89 -0.48
N TYR A 35 9.39 -13.91 -0.50
CA TYR A 35 10.22 -12.70 -0.41
C TYR A 35 9.93 -11.72 -1.54
N ARG A 36 9.92 -12.19 -2.80
CA ARG A 36 9.63 -11.33 -3.97
C ARG A 36 8.21 -10.76 -3.93
N GLU A 37 7.23 -11.59 -3.57
CA GLU A 37 5.84 -11.14 -3.44
C GLU A 37 5.70 -10.09 -2.32
N ALA A 38 6.29 -10.33 -1.15
CA ALA A 38 6.29 -9.38 -0.05
C ALA A 38 7.02 -8.08 -0.38
N PHE A 39 8.12 -8.14 -1.15
CA PHE A 39 8.85 -6.96 -1.60
C PHE A 39 7.96 -6.04 -2.44
N ILE A 40 7.25 -6.59 -3.43
CA ILE A 40 6.34 -5.83 -4.28
C ILE A 40 5.19 -5.24 -3.46
N LEU A 41 4.58 -6.04 -2.57
CA LEU A 41 3.49 -5.57 -1.72
C LEU A 41 3.94 -4.42 -0.80
N ASN A 42 5.13 -4.48 -0.21
CA ASN A 42 5.67 -3.38 0.59
C ASN A 42 5.93 -2.12 -0.23
N ALA A 43 6.44 -2.25 -1.46
CA ALA A 43 6.63 -1.11 -2.35
C ALA A 43 5.31 -0.42 -2.69
N ILE A 44 4.25 -1.20 -2.95
CA ILE A 44 2.90 -0.67 -3.21
C ILE A 44 2.34 0.02 -1.97
N LEU A 45 2.47 -0.59 -0.78
CA LEU A 45 2.04 0.03 0.48
C LEU A 45 2.72 1.37 0.68
N LYS A 46 4.03 1.44 0.43
CA LYS A 46 4.78 2.68 0.57
C LYS A 46 4.33 3.75 -0.40
N ALA A 47 4.01 3.39 -1.64
CA ALA A 47 3.48 4.34 -2.62
C ALA A 47 2.14 4.94 -2.17
N ILE A 48 1.22 4.13 -1.65
CA ILE A 48 -0.06 4.60 -1.10
C ILE A 48 0.19 5.59 0.06
N GLU A 49 1.06 5.23 1.00
CA GLU A 49 1.39 6.10 2.14
C GLU A 49 2.01 7.44 1.72
N VAL A 50 2.89 7.42 0.72
CA VAL A 50 3.51 8.65 0.19
C VAL A 50 2.46 9.54 -0.48
N SER A 51 1.60 8.98 -1.33
CA SER A 51 0.54 9.76 -1.98
C SER A 51 -0.45 10.36 -0.98
N ASP A 52 -0.83 9.62 0.07
CA ASP A 52 -1.68 10.14 1.14
C ASP A 52 -0.99 11.29 1.91
N MET A 53 0.33 11.19 2.13
CA MET A 53 1.11 12.26 2.76
C MET A 53 1.18 13.51 1.87
N GLU A 54 1.44 13.34 0.57
CA GLU A 54 1.47 14.43 -0.41
C GLU A 54 0.12 15.15 -0.46
N GLU A 55 -1.01 14.42 -0.48
CA GLU A 55 -2.34 15.02 -0.46
C GLU A 55 -2.59 15.84 0.80
N ARG A 56 -2.14 15.34 1.96
CA ARG A 56 -2.25 16.08 3.23
C ARG A 56 -1.39 17.32 3.25
N LEU A 57 -0.17 17.26 2.72
CA LEU A 57 0.73 18.40 2.63
C LEU A 57 0.16 19.48 1.71
N MET A 58 -0.36 19.12 0.53
CA MET A 58 -1.02 20.06 -0.39
C MET A 58 -2.21 20.77 0.28
N LYS A 59 -2.98 20.07 1.11
CA LYS A 59 -4.10 20.69 1.86
C LYS A 59 -3.60 21.71 2.88
N ILE A 60 -2.49 21.43 3.57
CA ILE A 60 -1.89 22.36 4.54
C ILE A 60 -1.32 23.58 3.83
N GLU A 61 -0.59 23.37 2.73
CA GLU A 61 -0.04 24.46 1.91
C GLU A 61 -1.13 25.38 1.37
N GLY A 62 -2.25 24.80 0.88
CA GLY A 62 -3.41 25.57 0.43
C GLY A 62 -4.08 26.40 1.54
N MET A 63 -4.02 25.97 2.80
CA MET A 63 -4.53 26.77 3.92
C MET A 63 -3.59 27.95 4.24
N MET A 64 -2.27 27.73 4.18
CA MET A 64 -1.26 28.76 4.49
C MET A 64 -1.12 29.83 3.40
N THR A 65 -1.40 29.49 2.13
CA THR A 65 -1.27 30.39 0.99
C THR A 65 -2.52 31.21 0.68
N HIS A 66 -3.60 30.99 1.44
CA HIS A 66 -4.85 31.76 1.36
C HIS A 66 -5.06 32.73 2.54
N GLU A 67 -4.01 32.97 3.35
CA GLU A 67 -3.88 34.11 4.27
C GLU A 67 -2.98 35.20 3.65
#